data_AF-A0A358NJW7-F1
#
_entry.id   AF-A0A358NJW7-F1
#
_cell.length_a   1.000
_cell.length_b   1.000
_cell.length_c   1.000
_cell.angle_alpha   90.00
_cell.angle_beta   90.00
_cell.angle_gamma   90.00
#
_symmetry.space_group_name_H-M   'P 1'
#
loop_
_entity.id
_entity.type
_entity.pdbx_description
1 polymer ?
#
loop_
_entity_poly.entity_id
_entity_poly.type
_entity_poly.pdbx_seq_one_letter_code
_entity_poly.pdbx_strand_id
1 'polypeptide(L)'
;MKDFDRDNMLFSLCGLNCGLCPMHLGNYCPGCGGGDGNQGCPIARCSLEHNKVEYCFQCDEFPCDKYDGIDEYDSFITHRNQKSDLRKAAEVGIDSYNTEQLKKIEILKYLLKNYNDGRRKTFYCMAVNLLDLYVIEDIIKQVENNVELNSSTMKEKSVYVVELFRYAAGQKNIELKLRKKG
;
A
#
# COMPACT_ATOMS: atom_id res chain seq x y z
N MET A 1 17.78 11.69 -2.13
CA MET A 1 18.68 11.35 -3.28
C MET A 1 18.82 12.61 -4.12
N LYS A 2 20.02 12.96 -4.59
CA LYS A 2 20.22 14.21 -5.36
C LYS A 2 19.44 14.15 -6.68
N ASP A 3 18.78 15.24 -7.05
CA ASP A 3 18.09 15.45 -8.33
C ASP A 3 16.94 14.47 -8.65
N PHE A 4 16.34 13.87 -7.62
CA PHE A 4 15.17 12.99 -7.73
C PHE A 4 14.07 13.42 -6.79
N ASP A 5 13.16 14.21 -7.35
CA ASP A 5 11.99 14.76 -6.69
C ASP A 5 10.76 14.38 -7.49
N ARG A 6 9.63 14.17 -6.81
CA ARG A 6 8.37 13.76 -7.42
C ARG A 6 7.23 14.52 -6.78
N ASP A 7 6.13 14.67 -7.51
CA ASP A 7 4.92 15.30 -6.95
C ASP A 7 3.99 14.26 -6.29
N ASN A 8 4.00 13.01 -6.77
CA ASN A 8 3.16 11.96 -6.23
C ASN A 8 3.87 11.12 -5.15
N MET A 9 3.47 11.34 -3.89
CA MET A 9 3.93 10.56 -2.73
C MET A 9 3.05 9.35 -2.40
N LEU A 10 1.91 9.18 -3.06
CA LEU A 10 0.96 8.10 -2.78
C LEU A 10 1.39 6.78 -3.44
N PHE A 11 1.98 6.89 -4.63
CA PHE A 11 2.37 5.76 -5.47
C PHE A 11 3.80 5.96 -5.98
N SER A 12 4.67 4.98 -5.70
CA SER A 12 6.08 5.08 -6.03
C SER A 12 6.34 4.87 -7.52
N LEU A 13 7.50 5.37 -7.98
CA LEU A 13 8.07 5.10 -9.30
C LEU A 13 7.95 3.62 -9.70
N CYS A 14 8.22 2.73 -8.74
CA CYS A 14 8.33 1.30 -8.95
C CYS A 14 7.07 0.50 -8.64
N GLY A 15 5.94 1.15 -8.34
CA GLY A 15 4.68 0.44 -8.12
C GLY A 15 4.32 0.12 -6.67
N LEU A 16 5.01 0.71 -5.70
CA LEU A 16 4.66 0.54 -4.29
C LEU A 16 3.67 1.63 -3.86
N ASN A 17 2.63 1.22 -3.16
CA ASN A 17 1.62 2.12 -2.59
C ASN A 17 2.16 2.87 -1.35
N CYS A 18 3.10 3.81 -1.54
CA CYS A 18 3.75 4.57 -0.48
C CYS A 18 2.79 5.19 0.55
N GLY A 19 1.62 5.67 0.11
CA GLY A 19 0.59 6.21 1.01
C GLY A 19 0.03 5.21 2.03
N LEU A 20 0.14 3.91 1.74
CA LEU A 20 -0.28 2.80 2.62
C LEU A 20 0.89 2.20 3.42
N CYS A 21 2.11 2.74 3.27
CA CYS A 21 3.30 2.23 3.93
C CYS A 21 3.30 2.60 5.42
N PRO A 22 3.61 1.66 6.34
CA PRO A 22 3.72 1.98 7.76
C PRO A 22 4.81 3.01 8.08
N MET A 23 5.87 3.09 7.25
CA MET A 23 6.95 4.08 7.40
C MET A 23 6.50 5.49 7.01
N HIS A 24 5.73 5.61 5.92
CA HIS A 24 5.17 6.89 5.50
C HIS A 24 4.13 7.39 6.51
N LEU A 25 3.21 6.52 6.94
CA LEU A 25 2.22 6.83 7.98
C LEU A 25 2.85 7.19 9.34
N GLY A 26 4.07 6.73 9.60
CA GLY A 26 4.82 7.07 10.81
C GLY A 26 5.68 8.32 10.69
N ASN A 27 5.64 9.04 9.56
CA ASN A 27 6.51 10.16 9.24
C ASN A 27 8.02 9.81 9.28
N TYR A 28 8.37 8.54 9.08
CA TYR A 28 9.76 8.07 9.01
C TYR A 28 10.30 8.04 7.57
N CYS A 29 9.41 8.10 6.58
CA CYS A 29 9.75 8.10 5.16
C CYS A 29 8.87 9.12 4.44
N PRO A 30 9.45 10.06 3.67
CA PRO A 30 8.67 11.11 3.01
C PRO A 30 7.84 10.58 1.82
N GLY A 31 8.09 9.34 1.39
CA GLY A 31 7.54 8.79 0.15
C GLY A 31 8.57 8.87 -0.99
N CYS A 32 8.34 8.11 -2.05
CA CYS A 32 9.27 8.04 -3.18
C CYS A 32 9.45 9.43 -3.81
N GLY A 33 10.67 9.97 -3.77
CA GLY A 33 10.96 11.31 -4.31
C GLY A 33 10.55 12.47 -3.41
N GLY A 34 10.10 12.23 -2.18
CA GLY A 34 9.70 13.28 -1.23
C GLY A 34 10.84 14.00 -0.51
N GLY A 35 12.08 13.94 -1.01
CA GLY A 35 13.24 14.61 -0.40
C GLY A 35 13.96 13.81 0.69
N ASP A 36 14.39 14.51 1.75
CA ASP A 36 15.26 14.00 2.81
C ASP A 36 14.64 12.83 3.57
N GLY A 37 15.44 11.78 3.81
CA GLY A 37 14.98 10.51 4.39
C GLY A 37 14.80 9.40 3.35
N ASN A 38 14.80 9.71 2.05
CA ASN A 38 14.88 8.70 1.00
C ASN A 38 16.30 8.15 0.87
N GLN A 39 16.45 6.86 1.19
CA GLN A 39 17.67 6.09 0.96
C GLN A 39 17.99 5.99 -0.54
N GLY A 40 19.24 5.68 -0.88
CA GLY A 40 19.64 5.44 -2.27
C GLY A 40 18.83 4.30 -2.88
N CYS A 41 18.07 4.58 -3.94
CA CYS A 41 17.23 3.61 -4.63
C CYS A 41 17.78 3.33 -6.04
N PRO A 42 18.13 2.07 -6.39
CA PRO A 42 18.60 1.72 -7.73
C PRO A 42 17.59 2.04 -8.84
N ILE A 43 16.29 1.84 -8.59
CA ILE A 43 15.24 2.13 -9.58
C ILE A 43 15.09 3.64 -9.79
N ALA A 44 15.20 4.44 -8.73
CA ALA A 44 15.18 5.89 -8.85
C ALA A 44 16.41 6.43 -9.62
N ARG A 45 17.60 5.84 -9.44
CA ARG A 45 18.77 6.19 -10.28
C ARG A 45 18.54 5.81 -11.73
N CYS A 46 17.99 4.63 -11.98
CA CYS A 46 17.63 4.18 -13.32
C CYS A 46 16.66 5.15 -14.01
N SER A 47 15.65 5.68 -13.33
CA SER A 47 14.74 6.65 -13.98
C SER A 47 15.46 7.94 -14.39
N LEU A 48 16.46 8.40 -13.63
CA LEU A 48 17.24 9.58 -14.00
C LEU A 48 18.03 9.39 -15.30
N GLU A 49 18.46 8.16 -15.59
CA GLU A 49 19.16 7.77 -16.82
C GLU A 49 18.19 7.54 -17.99
N HIS A 50 16.90 7.30 -17.70
CA HIS A 50 15.85 7.00 -18.68
C HIS A 50 14.79 8.12 -18.70
N ASN A 51 15.21 9.32 -19.11
CA ASN A 51 14.34 10.49 -19.32
C ASN A 51 13.55 10.97 -18.09
N LYS A 52 13.97 10.61 -16.88
CA LYS A 52 13.27 10.99 -15.63
C LYS A 52 11.79 10.61 -15.62
N VAL A 53 11.47 9.41 -16.12
CA VAL A 53 10.08 8.90 -16.10
C VAL A 53 9.47 8.96 -14.71
N GLU A 54 8.20 9.35 -14.64
CA GLU A 54 7.45 9.47 -13.37
C GLU A 54 6.93 8.10 -12.91
N TYR A 55 6.76 7.13 -13.79
CA TYR A 55 6.47 5.74 -13.40
C TYR A 55 7.27 4.81 -14.29
N CYS A 56 7.72 3.68 -13.75
CA CYS A 56 8.46 2.72 -14.57
C CYS A 56 7.64 2.25 -15.79
N PHE A 57 6.31 2.20 -15.70
CA PHE A 57 5.45 1.85 -16.84
C PHE A 57 5.50 2.85 -18.01
N GLN A 58 6.10 4.03 -17.82
CA GLN A 58 6.31 5.04 -18.87
C GLN A 58 7.66 4.88 -19.57
N CYS A 59 8.53 3.98 -19.10
CA CYS A 59 9.80 3.68 -19.77
C CYS A 59 9.53 2.75 -20.96
N ASP A 60 10.15 3.03 -22.11
CA ASP A 60 10.02 2.21 -23.33
C ASP A 60 10.54 0.77 -23.15
N GLU A 61 11.42 0.56 -22.16
CA GLU A 61 11.95 -0.76 -21.81
C GLU A 61 11.06 -1.52 -20.81
N PHE A 62 9.98 -0.93 -20.32
CA PHE A 62 9.13 -1.59 -19.33
C PHE A 62 8.13 -2.55 -19.98
N PRO A 63 7.94 -3.78 -19.43
CA PRO A 63 8.64 -4.35 -18.27
C PRO A 63 10.09 -4.79 -18.62
N CYS A 64 11.04 -4.48 -17.74
CA CYS A 64 12.47 -4.82 -17.89
C CYS A 64 12.96 -5.83 -16.83
N ASP A 65 14.21 -6.28 -16.98
CA ASP A 65 14.90 -7.23 -16.08
C ASP A 65 14.88 -6.82 -14.60
N LYS A 66 14.83 -5.52 -14.28
CA LYS A 66 14.73 -5.01 -12.90
C LYS A 66 13.43 -5.42 -12.21
N TYR A 67 12.41 -5.84 -12.97
CA TYR A 67 11.14 -6.33 -12.45
C TYR A 67 11.12 -7.87 -12.29
N ASP A 68 12.18 -8.56 -12.68
CA ASP A 68 12.32 -9.99 -12.40
C ASP A 68 12.45 -10.20 -10.89
N GLY A 69 11.51 -10.94 -10.32
CA GLY A 69 11.46 -11.23 -8.88
C GLY A 69 11.25 -10.04 -7.93
N ILE A 70 10.97 -8.82 -8.44
CA ILE A 70 10.83 -7.61 -7.59
C ILE A 70 9.73 -7.72 -6.51
N ASP A 71 8.73 -8.56 -6.79
CA ASP A 71 7.56 -8.86 -5.97
C ASP A 71 7.67 -10.17 -5.17
N GLU A 72 8.84 -10.82 -5.14
CA GLU A 72 9.08 -12.04 -4.36
C GLU A 72 9.12 -11.77 -2.85
N TYR A 73 9.79 -10.69 -2.46
CA TYR A 73 10.01 -10.32 -1.07
C TYR A 73 9.48 -8.93 -0.79
N ASP A 74 8.97 -8.76 0.42
CA ASP A 74 8.44 -7.53 0.93
C ASP A 74 9.50 -6.79 1.77
N SER A 75 9.35 -5.48 1.86
CA SER A 75 10.18 -4.62 2.69
C SER A 75 9.42 -4.20 3.95
N PHE A 76 9.24 -2.89 4.17
CA PHE A 76 8.31 -2.35 5.16
C PHE A 76 6.86 -2.39 4.67
N ILE A 77 6.67 -2.53 3.35
CA ILE A 77 5.40 -2.63 2.65
C ILE A 77 5.41 -3.90 1.80
N THR A 78 4.24 -4.45 1.50
CA THR A 78 4.14 -5.57 0.56
C THR A 78 4.46 -5.14 -0.86
N HIS A 79 5.16 -6.01 -1.58
CA HIS A 79 5.47 -5.87 -3.00
C HIS A 79 4.58 -6.79 -3.86
N ARG A 80 3.69 -7.59 -3.26
CA ARG A 80 2.94 -8.64 -3.98
C ARG A 80 2.13 -8.12 -5.16
N ASN A 81 1.58 -6.91 -5.03
CA ASN A 81 0.79 -6.27 -6.08
C ASN A 81 1.61 -5.28 -6.91
N GLN A 82 2.92 -5.15 -6.68
CA GLN A 82 3.73 -4.08 -7.28
C GLN A 82 3.62 -4.02 -8.82
N LYS A 83 3.67 -5.19 -9.48
CA LYS A 83 3.50 -5.28 -10.94
C LYS A 83 2.06 -5.01 -11.38
N SER A 84 1.08 -5.56 -10.67
CA SER A 84 -0.35 -5.37 -11.01
C SER A 84 -0.81 -3.93 -10.77
N ASP A 85 -0.27 -3.27 -9.75
CA ASP A 85 -0.58 -1.89 -9.40
C ASP A 85 -0.02 -0.93 -10.46
N LEU A 86 1.19 -1.18 -10.98
CA LEU A 86 1.71 -0.44 -12.12
C LEU A 86 0.84 -0.61 -13.37
N ARG A 87 0.42 -1.85 -13.67
CA ARG A 87 -0.48 -2.11 -14.81
C ARG A 87 -1.82 -1.38 -14.63
N LYS A 88 -2.43 -1.49 -13.45
CA LYS A 88 -3.67 -0.81 -13.13
C LYS A 88 -3.53 0.71 -13.27
N ALA A 89 -2.47 1.30 -12.71
CA ALA A 89 -2.21 2.73 -12.82
C ALA A 89 -2.02 3.19 -14.28
N ALA A 90 -1.36 2.37 -15.11
CA ALA A 90 -1.22 2.62 -16.54
C ALA A 90 -2.57 2.51 -17.29
N GLU A 91 -3.40 1.52 -16.94
CA GLU A 91 -4.69 1.25 -17.58
C GLU A 91 -5.76 2.30 -17.24
N VAL A 92 -5.89 2.67 -15.96
CA VAL A 92 -6.94 3.61 -15.50
C VAL A 92 -6.49 5.06 -15.47
N GLY A 93 -5.19 5.31 -15.65
CA GLY A 93 -4.58 6.62 -15.50
C GLY A 93 -4.28 6.97 -14.03
N ILE A 94 -3.23 7.77 -13.84
CA ILE A 94 -2.67 8.03 -12.51
C ILE A 94 -3.64 8.76 -11.57
N ASP A 95 -4.46 9.67 -12.09
CA ASP A 95 -5.40 10.44 -11.27
C ASP A 95 -6.51 9.56 -10.69
N SER A 96 -7.03 8.63 -11.50
CA SER A 96 -8.02 7.64 -11.04
C SER A 96 -7.40 6.65 -10.06
N TYR A 97 -6.16 6.21 -10.32
CA TYR A 97 -5.42 5.38 -9.38
C TYR A 97 -5.20 6.10 -8.04
N ASN A 98 -4.77 7.37 -8.07
CA ASN A 98 -4.57 8.18 -6.88
C ASN A 98 -5.87 8.41 -6.10
N THR A 99 -7.00 8.56 -6.79
CA THR A 99 -8.32 8.67 -6.16
C THR A 99 -8.67 7.41 -5.35
N GLU A 100 -8.38 6.23 -5.91
CA GLU A 100 -8.51 4.97 -5.17
C GLU A 100 -7.54 4.91 -3.97
N GLN A 101 -6.28 5.31 -4.17
CA GLN A 101 -5.27 5.33 -3.11
C GLN A 101 -5.68 6.23 -1.94
N LEU A 102 -6.24 7.41 -2.22
CA LEU A 102 -6.73 8.32 -1.18
C LEU A 102 -7.85 7.69 -0.36
N LYS A 103 -8.83 7.03 -1.01
CA LYS A 103 -9.89 6.30 -0.30
C LYS A 103 -9.33 5.19 0.58
N LYS A 104 -8.37 4.40 0.06
CA LYS A 104 -7.68 3.37 0.85
C LYS A 104 -6.97 3.98 2.06
N ILE A 105 -6.32 5.14 1.90
CA ILE A 105 -5.66 5.85 3.01
C ILE A 105 -6.65 6.33 4.07
N GLU A 106 -7.81 6.87 3.65
CA GLU A 106 -8.87 7.29 4.58
C GLU A 106 -9.39 6.11 5.40
N ILE A 107 -9.69 4.99 4.73
CA ILE A 107 -10.12 3.77 5.42
C ILE A 107 -9.03 3.25 6.35
N LEU A 108 -7.77 3.26 5.93
CA LEU A 108 -6.66 2.83 6.79
C LEU A 108 -6.54 3.72 8.03
N LYS A 109 -6.66 5.04 7.90
CA LYS A 109 -6.66 5.97 9.04
C LYS A 109 -7.84 5.70 9.98
N TYR A 110 -9.02 5.43 9.42
CA TYR A 110 -10.21 5.05 10.19
C TYR A 110 -10.00 3.75 10.98
N LEU A 111 -9.47 2.71 10.33
CA LEU A 111 -9.14 1.42 10.97
C LEU A 111 -8.13 1.59 12.11
N LEU A 112 -7.06 2.37 11.86
CA LEU A 112 -6.02 2.62 12.84
C LEU A 112 -6.50 3.44 14.04
N LYS A 113 -7.45 4.35 13.83
CA LYS A 113 -8.03 5.17 14.90
C LYS A 113 -9.02 4.39 15.77
N ASN A 114 -9.87 3.58 15.14
CA ASN A 114 -11.05 3.04 15.81
C ASN A 114 -10.94 1.55 16.17
N TYR A 115 -10.02 0.80 15.54
CA TYR A 115 -9.95 -0.67 15.64
C TYR A 115 -8.52 -1.18 15.86
N ASN A 116 -7.58 -0.33 16.24
CA ASN A 116 -6.21 -0.72 16.55
C ASN A 116 -6.00 -0.79 18.07
N ASP A 117 -5.80 -2.00 18.58
CA ASP A 117 -5.45 -2.29 19.98
C ASP A 117 -3.98 -1.96 20.35
N GLY A 118 -3.28 -1.23 19.48
CA GLY A 118 -1.86 -0.91 19.60
C GLY A 118 -0.92 -1.90 18.90
N ARG A 119 -1.44 -3.01 18.33
CA ARG A 119 -0.62 -4.07 17.72
C ARG A 119 -1.02 -4.41 16.28
N ARG A 120 -1.99 -3.70 15.68
CA ARG A 120 -2.56 -4.03 14.36
C ARG A 120 -2.11 -3.13 13.21
N LYS A 121 -1.19 -2.19 13.45
CA LYS A 121 -0.73 -1.25 12.40
C LYS A 121 -0.29 -1.96 11.13
N THR A 122 0.67 -2.88 11.24
CA THR A 122 1.21 -3.63 10.08
C THR A 122 0.14 -4.50 9.42
N PHE A 123 -0.77 -5.09 10.20
CA PHE A 123 -1.87 -5.89 9.68
C PHE A 123 -2.79 -5.05 8.79
N TYR A 124 -3.28 -3.90 9.28
CA TYR A 124 -4.17 -3.05 8.49
C TYR A 124 -3.48 -2.44 7.28
N CYS A 125 -2.21 -2.02 7.40
CA CYS A 125 -1.45 -1.51 6.25
C CYS A 125 -1.39 -2.56 5.12
N MET A 126 -1.18 -3.83 5.48
CA MET A 126 -1.10 -4.92 4.51
C MET A 126 -2.46 -5.33 3.95
N ALA A 127 -3.48 -5.42 4.80
CA ALA A 127 -4.83 -5.78 4.36
C ALA A 127 -5.42 -4.75 3.38
N VAL A 128 -5.30 -3.46 3.70
CA VAL A 128 -5.77 -2.38 2.83
C VAL A 128 -4.98 -2.28 1.53
N ASN A 129 -3.69 -2.63 1.56
CA ASN A 129 -2.86 -2.66 0.36
C ASN A 129 -3.26 -3.79 -0.59
N LEU A 130 -3.42 -5.01 -0.06
CA LEU A 130 -3.63 -6.22 -0.86
C LEU A 130 -5.06 -6.43 -1.34
N LEU A 131 -6.06 -5.96 -0.59
CA LEU A 131 -7.47 -6.13 -0.96
C LEU A 131 -7.93 -5.01 -1.90
N ASP A 132 -8.87 -5.36 -2.77
CA ASP A 132 -9.53 -4.38 -3.63
C ASP A 132 -10.38 -3.42 -2.80
N LEU A 133 -10.47 -2.16 -3.25
CA LEU A 133 -11.22 -1.12 -2.54
C LEU A 133 -12.66 -1.55 -2.22
N TYR A 134 -13.38 -2.16 -3.17
CA TYR A 134 -14.77 -2.58 -2.96
C TYR A 134 -14.91 -3.62 -1.84
N VAL A 135 -13.92 -4.51 -1.66
CA VAL A 135 -13.92 -5.52 -0.59
C VAL A 135 -13.73 -4.83 0.75
N ILE A 136 -12.80 -3.87 0.81
CA ILE A 136 -12.51 -3.11 2.02
C ILE A 136 -13.74 -2.28 2.40
N GLU A 137 -14.38 -1.60 1.44
CA GLU A 137 -15.62 -0.83 1.66
C GLU A 137 -16.76 -1.71 2.18
N ASP A 138 -16.92 -2.93 1.67
CA ASP A 138 -17.91 -3.89 2.19
C ASP A 138 -17.64 -4.27 3.65
N ILE A 139 -16.38 -4.55 4.00
CA ILE A 139 -15.98 -4.79 5.39
C ILE A 139 -16.31 -3.59 6.27
N ILE A 140 -16.00 -2.36 5.84
CA ILE A 140 -16.33 -1.15 6.61
C ILE A 140 -17.84 -1.02 6.82
N LYS A 141 -18.65 -1.26 5.80
CA LYS A 141 -20.12 -1.27 5.93
C LYS A 141 -20.60 -2.31 6.94
N GLN A 142 -20.05 -3.51 6.93
CA GLN A 142 -20.39 -4.55 7.92
C GLN A 142 -20.04 -4.12 9.34
N VAL A 143 -18.88 -3.48 9.51
CA VAL A 143 -18.42 -2.97 10.80
C VAL A 143 -19.30 -1.84 11.32
N GLU A 144 -19.67 -0.88 10.46
CA GLU A 144 -20.52 0.26 10.82
C GLU A 144 -21.96 -0.16 11.16
N ASN A 145 -22.47 -1.21 10.52
CA ASN A 145 -23.79 -1.77 10.80
C ASN A 145 -23.83 -2.66 12.06
N ASN A 146 -22.68 -3.05 12.61
CA ASN A 146 -22.63 -3.86 13.82
C ASN A 146 -22.73 -2.98 15.08
N VAL A 147 -23.97 -2.72 15.50
CA VAL A 147 -24.27 -1.89 16.68
C VAL A 147 -23.71 -2.45 17.99
N GLU A 148 -23.48 -3.77 18.09
CA GLU A 148 -22.94 -4.42 19.30
C GLU A 148 -21.52 -3.94 19.60
N LEU A 149 -20.76 -3.56 18.57
CA LEU A 149 -19.43 -3.01 18.72
C LEU A 149 -19.44 -1.73 19.57
N ASN A 150 -20.52 -0.96 19.61
CA ASN A 150 -20.56 0.27 20.40
C ASN A 150 -20.31 0.03 21.90
N SER A 151 -20.75 -1.13 22.41
CA SER A 151 -20.51 -1.56 23.79
C SER A 151 -19.21 -2.36 24.01
N SER A 152 -18.52 -2.76 22.94
CA SER A 152 -17.32 -3.59 23.02
C SER A 152 -16.07 -2.80 23.39
N THR A 153 -15.13 -3.48 24.05
CA THR A 153 -13.78 -2.97 24.30
C THR A 153 -12.99 -2.82 23.00
N MET A 154 -11.93 -1.98 23.01
CA MET A 154 -11.03 -1.82 21.86
C MET A 154 -10.42 -3.16 21.40
N LYS A 155 -10.14 -4.07 22.33
CA LYS A 155 -9.59 -5.39 22.03
C LYS A 155 -10.59 -6.26 21.28
N GLU A 156 -11.85 -6.30 21.71
CA GLU A 156 -12.92 -7.06 21.04
C GLU A 156 -13.22 -6.49 19.66
N LYS A 157 -13.33 -5.17 19.55
CA LYS A 157 -13.46 -4.46 18.26
C LYS A 157 -12.33 -4.84 17.30
N SER A 158 -11.09 -4.76 17.76
CA SER A 158 -9.89 -5.12 16.99
C SER A 158 -9.94 -6.57 16.50
N VAL A 159 -10.28 -7.52 17.37
CA VAL A 159 -10.39 -8.95 17.00
C VAL A 159 -11.47 -9.16 15.93
N TYR A 160 -12.66 -8.60 16.13
CA TYR A 160 -13.77 -8.75 15.19
C TYR A 160 -13.40 -8.25 13.78
N VAL A 161 -12.86 -7.02 13.68
CA VAL A 161 -12.48 -6.43 12.39
C VAL A 161 -11.35 -7.22 11.73
N VAL A 162 -10.36 -7.68 12.50
CA VAL A 162 -9.27 -8.52 12.00
C VAL A 162 -9.79 -9.81 11.38
N GLU A 163 -10.79 -10.46 11.99
CA GLU A 163 -11.37 -11.69 11.44
C GLU A 163 -12.16 -11.45 10.14
N LEU A 164 -12.86 -10.32 10.00
CA LEU A 164 -13.50 -9.96 8.72
C LEU A 164 -12.46 -9.82 7.60
N PHE A 165 -11.36 -9.12 7.87
CA PHE A 165 -10.26 -8.98 6.90
C PHE A 165 -9.60 -10.32 6.57
N ARG A 166 -9.38 -11.18 7.57
CA ARG A 166 -8.83 -12.53 7.35
C ARG A 166 -9.74 -13.39 6.51
N TYR A 167 -11.04 -13.36 6.79
CA TYR A 167 -12.03 -14.09 6.02
C TYR A 167 -12.01 -13.62 4.56
N ALA A 168 -12.13 -12.31 4.30
CA ALA A 168 -12.12 -11.76 2.95
C ALA A 168 -10.82 -12.05 2.19
N ALA A 169 -9.66 -11.97 2.86
CA ALA A 169 -8.39 -12.33 2.27
C ALA A 169 -8.30 -13.83 1.96
N GLY A 170 -8.81 -14.69 2.85
CA GLY A 170 -8.91 -16.14 2.64
C GLY A 170 -9.74 -16.52 1.42
N GLN A 171 -10.87 -15.84 1.19
CA GLN A 171 -11.70 -16.05 -0.01
C GLN A 171 -10.95 -15.75 -1.32
N LYS A 172 -9.92 -14.91 -1.26
CA LYS A 172 -9.06 -14.54 -2.39
C LYS A 172 -7.70 -15.25 -2.40
N ASN A 173 -7.47 -16.20 -1.49
CA ASN A 173 -6.18 -16.86 -1.28
C ASN A 173 -5.02 -15.86 -1.02
N ILE A 174 -5.32 -14.75 -0.34
CA ILE A 174 -4.35 -13.71 0.00
C ILE A 174 -3.85 -13.94 1.42
N GLU A 175 -2.54 -14.16 1.58
CA GLU A 175 -1.91 -14.21 2.89
C GLU A 175 -1.61 -12.79 3.42
N LEU A 176 -2.21 -12.42 4.55
CA LEU A 176 -1.95 -11.13 5.23
C LEU A 176 -0.69 -11.19 6.11
N LYS A 177 0.45 -11.51 5.49
CA LYS A 177 1.77 -11.57 6.13
C LYS A 177 2.87 -11.07 5.17
N LEU A 178 3.82 -10.31 5.71
CA LEU A 178 5.01 -9.88 4.95
C LEU A 178 5.94 -11.07 4.71
N ARG A 179 6.39 -11.21 3.47
CA ARG A 179 7.37 -12.20 3.00
C ARG A 179 8.77 -11.60 3.10
N LYS A 180 9.63 -12.14 3.94
CA LYS A 180 11.01 -11.63 4.09
C LYS A 180 11.98 -12.49 3.29
N LYS A 181 13.02 -11.85 2.75
CA LYS A 181 14.20 -12.58 2.25
C LYS A 181 14.93 -13.18 3.45
N GLY A 182 15.21 -14.48 3.38
CA GLY A 182 15.92 -15.24 4.42
C GLY A 182 17.37 -14.80 4.58
#